data_AF-A0A933SXZ4-F1
#
_entry.id   AF-A0A933SXZ4-F1
#
_cell.length_a   1.000
_cell.length_b   1.000
_cell.length_c   1.000
_cell.angle_alpha   90.00
_cell.angle_beta   90.00
_cell.angle_gamma   90.00
#
_symmetry.space_group_name_H-M   'P 1'
#
loop_
_entity.id
_entity.type
_entity.pdbx_description
1 polymer ?
#
loop_
_entity_poly.entity_id
_entity_poly.type
_entity_poly.pdbx_seq_one_letter_code
_entity_poly.pdbx_strand_id
1 'polypeptide(L)'
;MSTRQKLAVFTLSLLLIAGIAYAKDYEVKKKAGEYNVEVKIDKNPPVVGDNNITIKIKDASKKYVTDAKVKVEYSMPAMPGMPAINYKTDAELKGNEYKAKMNLSMSGPWNIVVRITRAGKTTKMKFNVDAR
;
A
#
# COMPACT_ATOMS: atom_id res chain seq x y z
N MET A 1 -54.02 -23.71 11.24
CA MET A 1 -52.85 -22.88 10.88
C MET A 1 -51.68 -23.35 11.73
N SER A 2 -50.88 -24.27 11.21
CA SER A 2 -49.95 -25.08 12.02
C SER A 2 -48.60 -24.40 12.21
N THR A 3 -48.11 -24.47 13.44
CA THR A 3 -46.88 -23.88 14.01
C THR A 3 -45.58 -24.22 13.25
N ARG A 4 -45.63 -25.07 12.21
CA ARG A 4 -44.46 -25.51 11.43
C ARG A 4 -44.05 -24.55 10.31
N GLN A 5 -44.92 -23.63 9.88
CA GLN A 5 -44.59 -22.68 8.80
C GLN A 5 -43.91 -21.38 9.29
N LYS A 6 -43.94 -21.08 10.61
CA LYS A 6 -43.28 -19.89 11.16
C LYS A 6 -41.79 -20.09 11.45
N LEU A 7 -41.31 -21.34 11.44
CA LEU A 7 -39.90 -21.64 11.74
C LEU A 7 -38.99 -21.57 10.52
N ALA A 8 -39.53 -21.73 9.29
CA ALA A 8 -38.74 -21.70 8.06
C ALA A 8 -38.41 -20.28 7.56
N VAL A 9 -39.14 -19.26 8.03
CA VAL A 9 -38.96 -17.87 7.59
C VAL A 9 -37.92 -17.14 8.44
N PHE A 10 -37.62 -17.60 9.66
CA PHE A 10 -36.64 -16.95 10.54
C PHE A 10 -35.19 -17.40 10.31
N THR A 11 -34.97 -18.59 9.74
CA THR A 11 -33.63 -19.08 9.40
C THR A 11 -33.09 -18.54 8.07
N LEU A 12 -33.94 -17.95 7.23
CA LEU A 12 -33.52 -17.42 5.92
C LEU A 12 -33.13 -15.93 5.96
N SER A 13 -33.39 -15.23 7.06
CA SER A 13 -33.03 -13.81 7.23
C SER A 13 -31.56 -13.60 7.66
N LEU A 14 -30.78 -14.67 7.86
CA LEU A 14 -29.41 -14.61 8.38
C LEU A 14 -28.32 -14.78 7.32
N LEU A 15 -28.65 -14.68 6.02
CA LEU A 15 -27.73 -15.04 4.93
C LEU A 15 -27.42 -13.95 3.91
N LEU A 16 -27.67 -12.67 4.25
CA LEU A 16 -27.38 -11.55 3.34
C LEU A 16 -26.77 -10.32 4.04
N ILE A 17 -25.94 -10.54 5.06
CA ILE A 17 -24.82 -9.61 5.27
C ILE A 17 -23.72 -10.12 4.35
N ALA A 18 -23.82 -9.76 3.07
CA ALA A 18 -22.71 -9.86 2.15
C ALA A 18 -21.59 -9.02 2.75
N GLY A 19 -20.69 -9.67 3.48
CA GLY A 19 -19.48 -9.07 3.98
C GLY A 19 -18.72 -8.58 2.75
N ILE A 20 -18.79 -7.27 2.50
CA ILE A 20 -17.79 -6.63 1.66
C ILE A 20 -16.53 -6.70 2.49
N ALA A 21 -15.81 -7.81 2.34
CA ALA A 21 -14.49 -7.99 2.91
C ALA A 21 -13.56 -7.03 2.15
N TYR A 22 -13.60 -5.75 2.52
CA TYR A 22 -12.52 -4.84 2.20
C TYR A 22 -11.30 -5.40 2.91
N ALA A 23 -10.46 -6.11 2.15
CA ALA A 23 -9.18 -6.59 2.65
C ALA A 23 -8.44 -5.37 3.22
N LYS A 24 -8.09 -5.44 4.51
CA LYS A 24 -7.37 -4.37 5.21
C LYS A 24 -6.10 -4.01 4.42
N ASP A 25 -5.88 -2.71 4.21
CA ASP A 25 -4.69 -2.15 3.56
C ASP A 25 -3.39 -2.88 3.96
N TYR A 26 -2.48 -3.04 3.00
CA TYR A 26 -1.12 -3.47 3.31
C TYR A 26 -0.44 -2.35 4.08
N GLU A 27 0.25 -2.67 5.18
CA GLU A 27 0.94 -1.68 6.02
C GLU A 27 2.35 -2.16 6.35
N VAL A 28 3.34 -1.27 6.20
CA VAL A 28 4.72 -1.53 6.59
C VAL A 28 5.33 -0.30 7.27
N LYS A 29 6.00 -0.52 8.41
CA LYS A 29 6.69 0.51 9.18
C LYS A 29 8.16 0.17 9.29
N LYS A 30 9.04 1.05 8.81
CA LYS A 30 10.50 0.91 8.93
C LYS A 30 11.15 2.27 9.11
N LYS A 31 12.43 2.27 9.49
CA LYS A 31 13.25 3.48 9.46
C LYS A 31 13.82 3.74 8.07
N ALA A 32 14.00 5.02 7.75
CA ALA A 32 14.83 5.50 6.65
C ALA A 32 15.78 6.56 7.22
N GLY A 33 17.00 6.17 7.59
CA GLY A 33 17.89 7.05 8.35
C GLY A 33 17.26 7.46 9.67
N GLU A 34 17.12 8.77 9.89
CA GLU A 34 16.50 9.35 11.09
C GLU A 34 14.96 9.30 11.09
N TYR A 35 14.33 9.02 9.95
CA TYR A 35 12.87 9.06 9.83
C TYR A 35 12.22 7.73 10.18
N ASN A 36 11.08 7.81 10.88
CA ASN A 36 10.11 6.72 11.00
C ASN A 36 9.13 6.84 9.84
N VAL A 37 9.07 5.81 9.00
CA VAL A 37 8.29 5.81 7.76
C VAL A 37 7.24 4.71 7.85
N GLU A 38 5.99 5.10 7.70
CA GLU A 38 4.84 4.21 7.58
C GLU A 38 4.30 4.29 6.16
N VAL A 39 4.17 3.14 5.50
CA VAL A 39 3.63 3.03 4.15
C VAL A 39 2.37 2.19 4.21
N LYS A 40 1.32 2.66 3.53
CA LYS A 40 0.08 1.94 3.28
C LYS A 40 -0.17 1.78 1.81
N ILE A 41 -0.65 0.61 1.40
CA ILE A 41 -1.15 0.35 0.04
C ILE A 41 -2.62 -0.07 0.17
N ASP A 42 -3.49 0.56 -0.59
CA ASP A 42 -4.96 0.42 -0.53
C ASP A 42 -5.48 -0.99 -0.86
N LYS A 43 -4.63 -1.87 -1.38
CA LYS A 43 -4.96 -3.24 -1.73
C LYS A 43 -3.97 -4.19 -1.06
N ASN A 44 -4.51 -5.28 -0.51
CA ASN A 44 -3.72 -6.28 0.19
C ASN A 44 -4.16 -7.71 -0.19
N PRO A 45 -3.32 -8.46 -0.92
CA PRO A 45 -2.06 -8.00 -1.50
C PRO A 45 -2.27 -6.87 -2.54
N PRO A 46 -1.22 -6.07 -2.85
CA PRO A 46 -1.28 -5.17 -4.00
C PRO A 46 -1.69 -5.93 -5.26
N VAL A 47 -2.33 -5.24 -6.21
CA VAL A 47 -2.85 -5.88 -7.43
C VAL A 47 -2.03 -5.55 -8.67
N VAL A 48 -2.19 -6.36 -9.71
CA VAL A 48 -1.76 -5.96 -11.06
C VAL A 48 -2.53 -4.71 -11.51
N GLY A 49 -1.82 -3.69 -11.95
CA GLY A 49 -2.36 -2.37 -12.27
C GLY A 49 -2.23 -1.37 -11.11
N ASP A 50 -3.22 -0.48 -10.98
CA ASP A 50 -3.14 0.69 -10.10
C ASP A 50 -3.31 0.37 -8.61
N ASN A 51 -2.35 0.83 -7.81
CA ASN A 51 -2.35 0.76 -6.35
C ASN A 51 -2.11 2.15 -5.78
N ASN A 52 -2.94 2.59 -4.84
CA ASN A 52 -2.71 3.86 -4.14
C ASN A 52 -1.76 3.62 -2.98
N ILE A 53 -0.64 4.35 -2.97
CA ILE A 53 0.34 4.30 -1.89
C ILE A 53 0.30 5.59 -1.07
N THR A 54 0.19 5.45 0.24
CA THR A 54 0.22 6.55 1.21
C THR A 54 1.44 6.39 2.11
N ILE A 55 2.21 7.47 2.28
CA ILE A 55 3.49 7.46 2.98
C ILE A 55 3.45 8.55 4.05
N LYS A 56 3.58 8.13 5.30
CA LYS A 56 3.64 9.00 6.46
C LYS A 56 5.06 9.00 7.01
N ILE A 57 5.64 10.19 7.12
CA ILE A 57 7.03 10.37 7.55
C ILE A 57 7.04 11.17 8.84
N LYS A 58 7.68 10.63 9.87
CA LYS A 58 7.91 11.32 11.14
C LYS A 58 9.39 11.38 11.47
N ASP A 59 9.83 12.48 12.05
CA ASP A 59 11.18 12.60 12.62
C ASP A 59 11.32 11.86 13.96
N ALA A 60 12.50 11.94 14.57
CA ALA A 60 12.77 11.33 15.88
C ALA A 60 11.91 11.92 17.01
N SER A 61 11.46 13.17 16.87
CA SER A 61 10.55 13.87 17.79
C SER A 61 9.08 13.56 17.52
N LYS A 62 8.77 12.61 16.62
CA LYS A 62 7.41 12.21 16.21
C LYS A 62 6.63 13.29 15.46
N LYS A 63 7.28 14.37 15.00
CA LYS A 63 6.65 15.41 14.18
C LYS A 63 6.56 14.96 12.74
N TYR A 64 5.50 15.36 12.04
CA TYR A 64 5.35 15.07 10.61
C TYR A 64 6.38 15.84 9.79
N VAL A 65 7.01 15.14 8.84
CA VAL A 65 7.95 15.72 7.89
C VAL A 65 7.20 16.01 6.59
N THR A 66 6.76 17.26 6.40
CA THR A 66 5.91 17.70 5.29
C THR A 66 6.64 18.57 4.25
N ASP A 67 7.94 18.74 4.40
CA ASP A 67 8.82 19.57 3.59
C ASP A 67 9.85 18.73 2.79
N ALA A 68 9.58 17.45 2.58
CA ALA A 68 10.45 16.54 1.84
C ALA A 68 9.96 16.31 0.41
N LYS A 69 10.90 16.07 -0.52
CA LYS A 69 10.59 15.48 -1.82
C LYS A 69 10.55 13.97 -1.67
N VAL A 70 9.40 13.36 -1.96
CA VAL A 70 9.19 11.92 -1.83
C VAL A 70 8.95 11.30 -3.20
N LYS A 71 9.68 10.21 -3.48
CA LYS A 71 9.56 9.43 -4.72
C LYS A 71 9.48 7.95 -4.38
N VAL A 72 8.59 7.25 -5.07
CA VAL A 72 8.46 5.79 -4.99
C VAL A 72 9.10 5.23 -6.26
N GLU A 73 10.20 4.51 -6.10
CA GLU A 73 10.81 3.69 -7.16
C GLU A 73 10.38 2.24 -6.93
N TYR A 74 9.94 1.55 -7.97
CA TYR A 74 9.49 0.17 -7.86
C TYR A 74 9.93 -0.66 -9.05
N SER A 75 10.39 -1.88 -8.79
CA SER A 75 11.03 -2.70 -9.81
C SER A 75 10.82 -4.20 -9.62
N MET A 76 10.80 -4.90 -10.74
CA MET A 76 10.87 -6.35 -10.80
C MET A 76 12.26 -6.73 -11.33
N PRO A 77 13.01 -7.63 -10.67
CA PRO A 77 14.33 -8.04 -11.15
C PRO A 77 14.21 -8.77 -12.49
N ALA A 78 15.34 -8.90 -13.20
CA ALA A 78 15.37 -9.68 -14.44
C ALA A 78 14.99 -11.15 -14.16
N MET A 79 14.24 -11.74 -15.10
CA MET A 79 13.83 -13.14 -15.08
C MET A 79 14.24 -13.80 -16.40
N PRO A 80 14.32 -15.14 -16.48
CA PRO A 80 14.65 -15.82 -17.73
C PRO A 80 13.72 -15.36 -18.88
N GLY A 81 14.30 -14.82 -19.94
CA GLY A 81 13.55 -14.31 -21.09
C GLY A 81 12.98 -12.89 -20.95
N MET A 82 13.17 -12.19 -19.82
CA MET A 82 12.66 -10.82 -19.62
C MET A 82 13.65 -9.92 -18.83
N PRO A 83 13.98 -8.71 -19.32
CA PRO A 83 14.84 -7.79 -18.59
C PRO A 83 14.16 -7.24 -17.33
N ALA A 84 14.95 -6.62 -16.44
CA ALA A 84 14.42 -5.96 -15.26
C ALA A 84 13.48 -4.81 -15.64
N ILE A 85 12.39 -4.65 -14.89
CA ILE A 85 11.42 -3.58 -15.07
C ILE A 85 11.61 -2.57 -13.95
N ASN A 86 11.66 -1.28 -14.29
CA ASN A 86 11.85 -0.21 -13.33
C ASN A 86 10.89 0.94 -13.61
N TYR A 87 10.15 1.34 -12.58
CA TYR A 87 9.24 2.48 -12.62
C TYR A 87 9.54 3.44 -11.48
N LYS A 88 9.03 4.66 -11.61
CA LYS A 88 9.09 5.68 -10.56
C LYS A 88 7.88 6.59 -10.64
N THR A 89 7.41 7.05 -9.48
CA THR A 89 6.41 8.11 -9.36
C THR A 89 6.81 9.06 -8.25
N ASP A 90 6.60 10.35 -8.46
CA ASP A 90 6.68 11.33 -7.37
C ASP A 90 5.42 11.18 -6.49
N ALA A 91 5.55 11.45 -5.20
CA ALA A 91 4.44 11.44 -4.25
C ALA A 91 4.11 12.87 -3.82
N GLU A 92 2.84 13.24 -3.95
CA GLU A 92 2.35 14.56 -3.61
C GLU A 92 1.99 14.64 -2.13
N LEU A 93 2.40 15.72 -1.47
CA LEU A 93 1.95 16.01 -0.12
C LEU A 93 0.45 16.35 -0.12
N LYS A 94 -0.34 15.65 0.69
CA LYS A 94 -1.74 15.96 1.01
C LYS A 94 -1.92 15.91 2.53
N GLY A 95 -2.01 17.08 3.15
CA GLY A 95 -2.01 17.21 4.61
C GLY A 95 -0.66 16.76 5.19
N ASN A 96 -0.67 15.70 6.01
CA ASN A 96 0.52 15.16 6.67
C ASN A 96 1.06 13.87 6.02
N GLU A 97 0.59 13.54 4.83
CA GLU A 97 0.90 12.29 4.14
C GLU A 97 1.30 12.58 2.69
N TYR A 98 2.25 11.81 2.16
CA TYR A 98 2.58 11.81 0.74
C TYR A 98 1.80 10.70 0.05
N LYS A 99 1.15 11.02 -1.06
CA LYS A 99 0.31 10.08 -1.81
C LYS A 99 0.81 9.94 -3.24
N ALA A 100 0.82 8.73 -3.74
CA ALA A 100 1.12 8.44 -5.14
C ALA A 100 0.28 7.27 -5.64
N LYS A 101 0.30 7.07 -6.96
CA LYS A 101 -0.26 5.90 -7.63
C LYS A 101 0.87 5.08 -8.21
N MET A 102 0.89 3.78 -7.90
CA MET A 102 1.87 2.82 -8.36
C MET A 102 1.17 1.81 -9.28
N ASN A 103 1.65 1.66 -10.51
CA ASN A 103 1.07 0.70 -11.47
C ASN A 103 1.98 -0.53 -11.57
N LEU A 104 1.60 -1.64 -10.94
CA LEU A 104 2.37 -2.89 -10.96
C LEU A 104 1.99 -3.66 -12.24
N SER A 105 2.87 -3.67 -13.24
CA SER A 105 2.52 -4.15 -14.58
C SER A 105 2.25 -5.64 -14.68
N MET A 106 2.69 -6.44 -13.70
CA MET A 106 2.61 -7.90 -13.70
C MET A 106 2.49 -8.42 -12.27
N SER A 107 1.91 -9.62 -12.14
CA SER A 107 1.84 -10.34 -10.87
C SER A 107 3.23 -10.82 -10.42
N GLY A 108 3.39 -11.05 -9.12
CA GLY A 108 4.61 -11.56 -8.52
C GLY A 108 5.40 -10.50 -7.73
N PRO A 109 6.67 -10.76 -7.42
CA PRO A 109 7.42 -9.96 -6.46
C PRO A 109 7.91 -8.63 -7.04
N TRP A 110 7.64 -7.55 -6.32
CA TRP A 110 8.14 -6.20 -6.60
C TRP A 110 9.00 -5.67 -5.45
N ASN A 111 10.12 -5.05 -5.80
CA ASN A 111 10.93 -4.25 -4.88
C ASN A 111 10.37 -2.83 -4.85
N ILE A 112 10.06 -2.31 -3.66
CA ILE A 112 9.60 -0.93 -3.46
C ILE A 112 10.65 -0.14 -2.69
N VAL A 113 10.99 1.04 -3.19
CA VAL A 113 11.95 1.96 -2.59
C VAL A 113 11.30 3.33 -2.44
N VAL A 114 11.01 3.71 -1.20
CA VAL A 114 10.58 5.07 -0.86
C VAL A 114 11.83 5.92 -0.64
N ARG A 115 12.07 6.88 -1.52
CA ARG A 115 13.15 7.86 -1.42
C ARG A 115 12.63 9.14 -0.81
N ILE A 116 13.33 9.61 0.21
CA ILE A 116 12.99 10.82 0.95
C ILE A 116 14.19 11.76 0.83
N THR A 117 14.00 12.89 0.16
CA THR A 117 15.03 13.93 0.01
C THR A 117 14.58 15.19 0.73
N ARG A 118 15.33 15.61 1.75
CA ARG A 118 15.05 16.80 2.57
C ARG A 118 16.37 17.53 2.85
N ALA A 119 16.39 18.84 2.68
CA ALA A 119 17.58 19.68 2.88
C ALA A 119 18.85 19.12 2.20
N GLY A 120 18.72 18.64 0.96
CA GLY A 120 19.82 18.08 0.18
C GLY A 120 20.26 16.65 0.57
N LYS A 121 19.78 16.11 1.70
CA LYS A 121 20.08 14.73 2.13
C LYS A 121 19.02 13.76 1.63
N THR A 122 19.45 12.61 1.14
CA THR A 122 18.54 11.55 0.68
C THR A 122 18.69 10.29 1.52
N THR A 123 17.56 9.76 1.98
CA THR A 123 17.46 8.45 2.64
C THR A 123 16.43 7.57 1.94
N LYS A 124 16.48 6.26 2.20
CA LYS A 124 15.64 5.28 1.53
C LYS A 124 15.04 4.29 2.52
N MET A 125 13.77 3.99 2.36
CA MET A 125 13.12 2.81 2.94
C MET A 125 12.91 1.79 1.82
N LYS A 126 13.31 0.53 2.06
CA LYS A 126 13.11 -0.58 1.13
C LYS A 126 12.20 -1.65 1.72
N PHE A 127 11.30 -2.18 0.91
CA PHE A 127 10.47 -3.34 1.24
C PHE A 127 10.02 -4.04 -0.04
N ASN A 128 9.42 -5.21 0.13
CA ASN A 128 8.95 -6.03 -0.97
C ASN A 128 7.45 -6.27 -0.81
N VAL A 129 6.77 -6.37 -1.94
CA VAL A 129 5.38 -6.78 -2.04
C VAL A 129 5.24 -7.84 -3.11
N ASP A 130 4.17 -8.61 -3.05
CA ASP A 130 3.80 -9.61 -4.06
C ASP A 130 2.46 -9.18 -4.66
N ALA A 131 2.46 -8.86 -5.96
CA ALA A 131 1.27 -8.37 -6.68
C ALA A 131 0.43 -9.55 -7.16
N ARG A 132 -0.90 -9.48 -7.01
CA ARG A 132 -1.84 -10.54 -7.40
C ARG A 132 -2.96 -10.08 -8.32
#